data_AF-A0A941BDS3-F1
#
_entry.id   AF-A0A941BDS3-F1
#
_cell.length_a   1.000
_cell.length_b   1.000
_cell.length_c   1.000
_cell.angle_alpha   90.00
_cell.angle_beta   90.00
_cell.angle_gamma   90.00
#
_symmetry.space_group_name_H-M   'P 1'
#
loop_
_entity.id
_entity.type
_entity.pdbx_description
1 polymer ?
#
loop_
_entity_poly.entity_id
_entity_poly.type
_entity_poly.pdbx_seq_one_letter_code
_entity_poly.pdbx_strand_id
1 'polypeptide(L)'
;MTTAWKTLLATCGLLVAVVASAQPMGGMGPGRGPGDGPPGARGPARPERSLDDLLPPDPWRLWFQRVTLEQGALTSRPDQVAVVQDFVQALDTVQRLSAQRLQQMTHPPAPPPSLGLDLGRELQMQAGDAQAWAQALALLQQRWQAARERLDGGQRARLEGAWLAAFAPPGPSRDRSAPARD
;
A
#
# COMPACT_ATOMS: atom_id res chain seq x y z
N MET A 1 -19.87 11.51 -14.11
CA MET A 1 -18.61 11.27 -13.37
C MET A 1 -18.55 9.82 -12.86
N THR A 2 -18.50 8.82 -13.74
CA THR A 2 -18.67 7.40 -13.35
C THR A 2 -17.65 6.44 -13.94
N THR A 3 -16.75 6.92 -14.82
CA THR A 3 -15.83 6.05 -15.58
C THR A 3 -14.49 5.82 -14.89
N ALA A 4 -13.98 6.80 -14.13
CA ALA A 4 -12.64 6.76 -13.52
C ALA A 4 -12.51 5.79 -12.33
N TRP A 5 -13.60 5.54 -11.59
CA TRP A 5 -13.54 4.64 -10.42
C TRP A 5 -13.73 3.16 -10.78
N LYS A 6 -14.49 2.88 -11.86
CA LYS A 6 -14.63 1.53 -12.43
C LYS A 6 -13.30 1.02 -12.99
N THR A 7 -12.49 1.92 -13.56
CA THR A 7 -11.12 1.58 -13.98
C THR A 7 -10.24 1.25 -12.79
N LEU A 8 -10.37 1.98 -11.66
CA LEU A 8 -9.53 1.78 -10.48
C LEU A 8 -9.76 0.43 -9.78
N LEU A 9 -11.00 -0.07 -9.74
CA LEU A 9 -11.28 -1.44 -9.28
C LEU A 9 -10.70 -2.51 -10.22
N ALA A 10 -10.66 -2.25 -11.54
CA ALA A 10 -10.02 -3.14 -12.50
C ALA A 10 -8.47 -3.11 -12.39
N THR A 11 -7.88 -1.94 -12.10
CA THR A 11 -6.42 -1.80 -11.93
C THR A 11 -5.92 -2.42 -10.61
N CYS A 12 -6.71 -2.33 -9.52
CA CYS A 12 -6.38 -3.02 -8.26
C CYS A 12 -6.41 -4.55 -8.40
N GLY A 13 -7.25 -5.09 -9.29
CA GLY A 13 -7.22 -6.51 -9.66
C GLY A 13 -5.97 -6.91 -10.46
N LEU A 14 -5.34 -5.96 -11.16
CA LEU A 14 -4.18 -6.23 -12.02
C LEU A 14 -2.84 -6.20 -11.29
N LEU A 15 -2.74 -5.49 -10.16
CA LEU A 15 -1.50 -5.39 -9.36
C LEU A 15 -1.12 -6.69 -8.63
N VAL A 16 -2.06 -7.62 -8.47
CA VAL A 16 -1.78 -8.97 -7.93
C VAL A 16 -1.11 -9.88 -8.97
N ALA A 17 -1.19 -9.56 -10.28
CA ALA A 17 -0.70 -10.44 -11.34
C ALA A 17 0.78 -10.21 -11.75
N VAL A 18 1.41 -9.09 -11.36
CA VAL A 18 2.75 -8.71 -11.90
C VAL A 18 3.91 -9.22 -11.04
N VAL A 19 3.70 -9.67 -9.81
CA VAL A 19 4.80 -10.20 -8.94
C VAL A 19 5.08 -11.70 -9.17
N ALA A 20 4.30 -12.40 -10.00
CA ALA A 20 4.46 -13.83 -10.24
C ALA A 20 5.37 -14.20 -11.44
N SER A 21 5.96 -13.23 -12.16
CA SER A 21 6.75 -13.50 -13.38
C SER A 21 8.22 -13.09 -13.29
N ALA A 22 8.82 -13.12 -12.09
CA ALA A 22 10.27 -13.14 -11.94
C ALA A 22 10.77 -14.58 -11.76
N GLN A 23 10.96 -15.30 -12.86
CA GLN A 23 11.83 -16.48 -12.86
C GLN A 23 13.29 -16.04 -12.96
N PRO A 24 14.18 -16.47 -12.06
CA PRO A 24 15.58 -16.60 -12.40
C PRO A 24 15.86 -18.05 -12.82
N MET A 25 15.83 -18.29 -14.13
CA MET A 25 16.77 -19.23 -14.73
C MET A 25 18.17 -18.64 -14.65
N GLY A 26 19.16 -19.44 -14.27
CA GLY A 26 20.54 -19.17 -14.66
C GLY A 26 21.59 -19.45 -13.60
N GLY A 27 22.40 -20.47 -13.87
CA GLY A 27 23.84 -20.36 -13.70
C GLY A 27 24.43 -20.88 -12.38
N MET A 28 24.55 -22.19 -12.26
CA MET A 28 25.65 -22.77 -11.48
C MET A 28 26.94 -22.68 -12.31
N GLY A 29 27.72 -21.61 -12.09
CA GLY A 29 29.11 -21.52 -12.51
C GLY A 29 30.03 -21.82 -11.31
N PRO A 30 31.12 -22.58 -11.48
CA PRO A 30 31.95 -23.05 -10.37
C PRO A 30 33.08 -22.06 -10.02
N GLY A 31 33.48 -22.08 -8.75
CA GLY A 31 34.84 -21.74 -8.35
C GLY A 31 35.04 -20.34 -7.74
N ARG A 32 35.34 -20.31 -6.43
CA ARG A 32 36.26 -19.33 -5.86
C ARG A 32 36.93 -19.90 -4.61
N GLY A 33 38.24 -20.10 -4.71
CA GLY A 33 39.10 -20.58 -3.63
C GLY A 33 39.29 -19.53 -2.51
N PRO A 34 39.97 -19.93 -1.42
CA PRO A 34 40.21 -19.08 -0.27
C PRO A 34 41.36 -18.11 -0.59
N GLY A 35 41.04 -16.82 -0.65
CA GLY A 35 42.02 -15.76 -0.78
C GLY A 35 42.03 -14.92 0.49
N ASP A 36 43.09 -15.08 1.28
CA ASP A 36 43.46 -14.24 2.41
C ASP A 36 43.56 -12.77 1.99
N GLY A 37 42.67 -11.94 2.55
CA GLY A 37 42.71 -10.49 2.43
C GLY A 37 42.97 -9.84 3.80
N PRO A 38 43.81 -8.80 3.88
CA PRO A 38 44.20 -8.17 5.14
C PRO A 38 43.05 -7.35 5.78
N PRO A 39 43.07 -7.09 7.10
CA PRO A 39 42.00 -6.41 7.83
C PRO A 39 42.02 -4.90 7.54
N GLY A 40 41.44 -4.51 6.40
CA GLY A 40 41.27 -3.12 6.00
C GLY A 40 39.95 -2.54 6.51
N ALA A 41 40.03 -1.66 7.50
CA ALA A 41 39.10 -0.59 7.83
C ALA A 41 37.62 -0.79 7.44
N ARG A 42 36.79 -1.19 8.42
CA ARG A 42 35.34 -0.90 8.41
C ARG A 42 35.16 0.61 8.33
N GLY A 43 34.98 1.15 7.13
CA GLY A 43 34.32 2.44 6.96
C GLY A 43 32.94 2.40 7.64
N PRO A 44 32.36 3.55 8.03
CA PRO A 44 31.03 3.57 8.61
C PRO A 44 30.10 2.84 7.66
N ALA A 45 29.41 1.81 8.18
CA ALA A 45 28.42 1.06 7.43
C ALA A 45 27.48 2.08 6.78
N ARG A 46 27.52 2.12 5.45
CA ARG A 46 26.57 2.92 4.66
C ARG A 46 25.20 2.58 5.23
N PRO A 47 24.38 3.56 5.67
CA PRO A 47 23.07 3.22 6.23
C PRO A 47 22.38 2.37 5.17
N GLU A 48 22.13 1.11 5.50
CA GLU A 48 21.31 0.24 4.67
C GLU A 48 20.00 1.01 4.57
N ARG A 49 19.75 1.58 3.38
CA ARG A 49 18.42 2.12 3.07
C ARG A 49 17.49 0.97 3.34
N SER A 50 16.63 1.13 4.32
CA SER A 50 15.69 0.07 4.67
C SER A 50 14.86 -0.22 3.41
N LEU A 51 14.37 -1.45 3.28
CA LEU A 51 13.47 -1.76 2.16
C LEU A 51 12.28 -0.78 2.10
N ASP A 52 11.89 -0.23 3.26
CA ASP A 52 10.90 0.85 3.40
C ASP A 52 11.30 2.16 2.73
N ASP A 53 12.60 2.49 2.61
CA ASP A 53 13.10 3.66 1.87
C ASP A 53 13.06 3.46 0.35
N LEU A 54 12.96 2.21 -0.11
CA LEU A 54 12.97 1.85 -1.53
C LEU A 54 11.56 1.60 -2.08
N LEU A 55 10.58 1.32 -1.20
CA LEU A 55 9.19 1.13 -1.61
C LEU A 55 8.46 2.48 -1.66
N PRO A 56 7.64 2.73 -2.71
CA PRO A 56 6.78 3.90 -2.73
C PRO A 56 5.85 3.87 -1.50
N PRO A 57 5.55 5.04 -0.91
CA PRO A 57 4.72 5.11 0.29
C PRO A 57 3.34 4.50 0.04
N ASP A 58 2.86 3.69 0.98
CA ASP A 58 1.54 3.04 0.90
C ASP A 58 0.44 4.10 0.75
N PRO A 59 -0.31 4.11 -0.37
CA PRO A 59 -1.35 5.10 -0.60
C PRO A 59 -2.49 5.01 0.42
N TRP A 60 -2.76 3.83 0.99
CA TRP A 60 -3.76 3.67 2.05
C TRP A 60 -3.36 4.41 3.32
N ARG A 61 -2.09 4.30 3.71
CA ARG A 61 -1.52 5.05 4.84
C ARG A 61 -1.56 6.56 4.60
N LEU A 62 -1.15 7.01 3.41
CA LEU A 62 -1.17 8.43 3.07
C LEU A 62 -2.60 9.01 3.11
N TRP A 63 -3.57 8.26 2.58
CA TRP A 63 -4.96 8.68 2.59
C TRP A 63 -5.51 8.75 4.01
N PHE A 64 -5.29 7.72 4.83
CA PHE A 64 -5.69 7.70 6.23
C PHE A 64 -5.13 8.90 7.00
N GLN A 65 -3.82 9.14 6.91
CA GLN A 65 -3.17 10.27 7.59
C GLN A 65 -3.78 11.62 7.18
N ARG A 66 -4.02 11.84 5.89
CA ARG A 66 -4.64 13.08 5.40
C ARG A 66 -6.06 13.25 5.92
N VAL A 67 -6.88 12.21 5.88
CA VAL A 67 -8.26 12.26 6.38
C VAL A 67 -8.27 12.55 7.89
N THR A 68 -7.38 11.92 8.67
CA THR A 68 -7.27 12.19 10.12
C THR A 68 -6.89 13.64 10.40
N LEU A 69 -5.95 14.21 9.64
CA LEU A 69 -5.56 15.62 9.79
C LEU A 69 -6.70 16.59 9.43
N GLU A 70 -7.49 16.26 8.41
CA GLU A 70 -8.63 17.07 7.95
C GLU A 70 -9.90 16.83 8.77
N GLN A 71 -9.92 15.90 9.73
CA GLN A 71 -11.14 15.45 10.40
C GLN A 71 -11.93 16.61 11.04
N GLY A 72 -11.23 17.55 11.70
CA GLY A 72 -11.87 18.73 12.28
C GLY A 72 -12.50 19.67 11.25
N ALA A 73 -11.93 19.75 10.04
CA ALA A 73 -12.51 20.52 8.93
C ALA A 73 -13.67 19.78 8.24
N LEU A 74 -13.72 18.45 8.33
CA LEU A 74 -14.79 17.61 7.79
C LEU A 74 -16.02 17.54 8.69
N THR A 75 -15.88 17.78 10.00
CA THR A 75 -16.97 17.63 10.98
C THR A 75 -17.36 18.97 11.60
N SER A 76 -17.86 19.89 10.78
CA SER A 76 -18.32 21.21 11.26
C SER A 76 -19.70 21.16 11.93
N ARG A 77 -20.46 20.07 11.72
CA ARG A 77 -21.79 19.84 12.30
C ARG A 77 -21.85 18.53 13.10
N PRO A 78 -22.65 18.46 14.17
CA PRO A 78 -22.72 17.28 15.02
C PRO A 78 -23.24 16.03 14.30
N ASP A 79 -24.14 16.18 13.31
CA ASP A 79 -24.64 15.08 12.49
C ASP A 79 -23.60 14.50 11.52
N GLN A 80 -22.52 15.23 11.26
CA GLN A 80 -21.39 14.77 10.43
C GLN A 80 -20.38 13.96 11.23
N VAL A 81 -20.25 14.21 12.53
CA VAL A 81 -19.23 13.58 13.39
C VAL A 81 -19.31 12.06 13.31
N ALA A 82 -20.49 11.49 13.55
CA ALA A 82 -20.69 10.05 13.55
C ALA A 82 -20.38 9.42 12.18
N VAL A 83 -20.85 10.02 11.08
CA VAL A 83 -20.65 9.44 9.74
C VAL A 83 -19.19 9.50 9.30
N VAL A 84 -18.47 10.57 9.65
CA VAL A 84 -17.05 10.71 9.35
C VAL A 84 -16.21 9.79 10.22
N GLN A 85 -16.55 9.61 11.50
CA GLN A 85 -15.88 8.64 12.37
C GLN A 85 -16.05 7.20 11.87
N ASP A 86 -17.27 6.80 11.50
CA ASP A 86 -17.53 5.48 10.90
C ASP A 86 -16.70 5.25 9.63
N PHE A 87 -16.58 6.27 8.78
CA PHE A 87 -15.74 6.24 7.60
C PHE A 87 -14.25 6.10 7.94
N VAL A 88 -13.74 6.89 8.88
CA VAL A 88 -12.34 6.83 9.32
C VAL A 88 -12.00 5.46 9.92
N GLN A 89 -12.92 4.86 10.69
CA GLN A 89 -12.72 3.53 11.26
C GLN A 89 -12.71 2.43 10.18
N ALA A 90 -13.57 2.55 9.16
CA ALA A 90 -13.53 1.65 8.01
C ALA A 90 -12.21 1.79 7.23
N LEU A 91 -11.71 3.03 7.06
CA LEU A 91 -10.44 3.30 6.38
C LEU A 91 -9.25 2.73 7.15
N ASP A 92 -9.22 2.91 8.47
CA ASP A 92 -8.22 2.33 9.37
C ASP A 92 -8.17 0.80 9.27
N THR A 93 -9.34 0.15 9.20
CA THR A 93 -9.42 -1.31 9.02
C THR A 93 -8.81 -1.76 7.70
N VAL A 94 -9.10 -1.04 6.62
CA VAL A 94 -8.52 -1.30 5.30
C VAL A 94 -7.01 -1.00 5.30
N GLN A 95 -6.56 0.05 5.97
CA GLN A 95 -5.14 0.35 6.09
C GLN A 95 -4.38 -0.78 6.81
N ARG A 96 -4.90 -1.30 7.92
CA ARG A 96 -4.27 -2.42 8.66
C ARG A 96 -4.18 -3.69 7.82
N LEU A 97 -5.24 -4.06 7.12
CA LEU A 97 -5.26 -5.24 6.26
C LEU A 97 -4.32 -5.08 5.05
N SER A 98 -4.19 -3.86 4.50
CA SER A 98 -3.18 -3.54 3.47
C SER A 98 -1.76 -3.75 4.00
N ALA A 99 -1.46 -3.20 5.18
CA ALA A 99 -0.15 -3.32 5.81
C ALA A 99 0.21 -4.78 6.12
N GLN A 100 -0.74 -5.57 6.65
CA GLN A 100 -0.55 -6.99 6.93
C GLN A 100 -0.18 -7.77 5.66
N ARG A 101 -0.86 -7.47 4.54
CA ARG A 101 -0.55 -8.12 3.26
C ARG A 101 0.81 -7.73 2.70
N LEU A 102 1.16 -6.45 2.78
CA LEU A 102 2.48 -6.00 2.37
C LEU A 102 3.58 -6.67 3.20
N GLN A 103 3.35 -6.84 4.51
CA GLN A 103 4.25 -7.57 5.39
C GLN A 103 4.38 -9.05 4.98
N GLN A 104 3.27 -9.73 4.68
CA GLN A 104 3.30 -11.12 4.21
C GLN A 104 4.03 -11.28 2.86
N MET A 105 3.92 -10.30 1.96
CA MET A 105 4.62 -10.32 0.66
C MET A 105 6.12 -10.03 0.79
N THR A 106 6.50 -9.14 1.70
CA THR A 106 7.91 -8.77 1.92
C THR A 106 8.64 -9.77 2.82
N HIS A 107 7.92 -10.44 3.72
CA HIS A 107 8.45 -11.41 4.67
C HIS A 107 7.56 -12.66 4.66
N PRO A 108 7.61 -13.47 3.59
CA PRO A 108 6.79 -14.66 3.48
C PRO A 108 7.11 -15.62 4.64
N PRO A 109 6.10 -16.23 5.27
CA PRO A 109 6.33 -17.19 6.33
C PRO A 109 7.16 -18.37 5.80
N ALA A 110 8.04 -18.91 6.65
CA ALA A 110 8.85 -20.07 6.29
C ALA A 110 7.94 -21.24 5.89
N PRO A 111 8.23 -21.93 4.77
CA PRO A 111 7.40 -23.06 4.34
C PRO A 111 7.42 -24.15 5.42
N PRO A 112 6.27 -24.78 5.73
CA PRO A 112 6.23 -25.86 6.70
C PRO A 112 7.06 -27.06 6.22
N PRO A 113 7.70 -27.82 7.13
CA PRO A 113 8.63 -28.90 6.79
C PRO A 113 7.99 -30.09 6.05
N SER A 114 6.65 -30.13 5.91
CA SER A 114 5.91 -31.19 5.23
C SER A 114 5.33 -30.71 3.89
N LEU A 115 6.10 -30.88 2.82
CA LEU A 115 5.79 -30.50 1.42
C LEU A 115 4.54 -31.17 0.78
N GLY A 116 3.81 -32.03 1.51
CA GLY A 116 2.80 -32.91 0.92
C GLY A 116 1.34 -32.69 1.34
N LEU A 117 1.04 -31.91 2.39
CA LEU A 117 -0.26 -32.10 3.08
C LEU A 117 -1.09 -30.85 3.43
N ASP A 118 -0.78 -29.64 2.95
CA ASP A 118 -1.63 -28.50 3.34
C ASP A 118 -1.84 -27.41 2.29
N LEU A 119 -1.63 -27.69 0.99
CA LEU A 119 -2.02 -26.76 -0.08
C LEU A 119 -3.51 -26.39 0.00
N GLY A 120 -4.38 -27.34 0.35
CA GLY A 120 -5.81 -27.08 0.53
C GLY A 120 -6.11 -26.10 1.67
N ARG A 121 -5.45 -26.25 2.82
CA ARG A 121 -5.60 -25.33 3.96
C ARG A 121 -5.00 -23.97 3.65
N GLU A 122 -3.84 -23.93 3.00
CA GLU A 122 -3.20 -22.68 2.60
C GLU A 122 -4.08 -21.87 1.63
N LEU A 123 -4.63 -22.52 0.61
CA LEU A 123 -5.59 -21.88 -0.31
C LEU A 123 -6.87 -21.43 0.41
N GLN A 124 -7.37 -22.21 1.38
CA GLN A 124 -8.51 -21.79 2.20
C GLN A 124 -8.20 -20.55 3.05
N MET A 125 -7.02 -20.48 3.65
CA MET A 125 -6.58 -19.29 4.39
C MET A 125 -6.46 -18.07 3.47
N GLN A 126 -5.81 -18.22 2.32
CA GLN A 126 -5.69 -17.14 1.33
C GLN A 126 -7.06 -16.68 0.81
N ALA A 127 -7.99 -17.61 0.58
CA ALA A 127 -9.36 -17.28 0.19
C ALA A 127 -10.12 -16.53 1.30
N GLY A 128 -9.94 -16.95 2.57
CA GLY A 128 -10.51 -16.26 3.73
C GLY A 128 -9.99 -14.81 3.86
N ASP A 129 -8.67 -14.62 3.70
CA ASP A 129 -8.06 -13.30 3.70
C ASP A 129 -8.57 -12.43 2.54
N ALA A 130 -8.67 -13.01 1.33
CA ALA A 130 -9.23 -12.33 0.16
C ALA A 130 -10.67 -11.88 0.41
N GLN A 131 -11.50 -12.75 1.00
CA GLN A 131 -12.88 -12.45 1.36
C GLN A 131 -12.98 -11.35 2.43
N ALA A 132 -12.19 -11.43 3.51
CA ALA A 132 -12.18 -10.42 4.57
C ALA A 132 -11.81 -9.03 4.02
N TRP A 133 -10.83 -8.98 3.12
CA TRP A 133 -10.44 -7.75 2.44
C TRP A 133 -11.53 -7.18 1.54
N ALA A 134 -12.15 -8.02 0.70
CA ALA A 134 -13.23 -7.59 -0.17
C ALA A 134 -14.40 -7.01 0.63
N GLN A 135 -14.73 -7.63 1.77
CA GLN A 135 -15.75 -7.12 2.70
C GLN A 135 -15.35 -5.78 3.31
N ALA A 136 -14.09 -5.62 3.75
CA ALA A 136 -13.60 -4.37 4.31
C ALA A 136 -13.64 -3.23 3.28
N LEU A 137 -13.27 -3.51 2.01
CA LEU A 137 -13.36 -2.54 0.92
C LEU A 137 -14.81 -2.16 0.59
N ALA A 138 -15.73 -3.13 0.56
CA ALA A 138 -17.14 -2.87 0.33
C ALA A 138 -17.74 -1.99 1.44
N LEU A 139 -17.40 -2.28 2.70
CA LEU A 139 -17.82 -1.48 3.85
C LEU A 139 -17.23 -0.06 3.77
N LEU A 140 -15.93 0.07 3.48
CA LEU A 140 -15.29 1.37 3.29
C LEU A 140 -15.99 2.19 2.20
N GLN A 141 -16.30 1.56 1.05
CA GLN A 141 -17.04 2.21 -0.02
C GLN A 141 -18.41 2.70 0.44
N GLN A 142 -19.15 1.88 1.19
CA GLN A 142 -20.46 2.26 1.73
C GLN A 142 -20.34 3.47 2.67
N ARG A 143 -19.39 3.44 3.60
CA ARG A 143 -19.17 4.54 4.56
C ARG A 143 -18.67 5.81 3.89
N TRP A 144 -17.83 5.69 2.87
CA TRP A 144 -17.39 6.80 2.03
C TRP A 144 -18.58 7.50 1.34
N GLN A 145 -19.51 6.75 0.74
CA GLN A 145 -20.69 7.35 0.12
C GLN A 145 -21.60 8.02 1.15
N ALA A 146 -21.86 7.36 2.28
CA ALA A 146 -22.65 7.94 3.37
C ALA A 146 -22.03 9.24 3.90
N ALA A 147 -20.71 9.30 4.05
CA ALA A 147 -20.01 10.52 4.41
C ALA A 147 -20.18 11.60 3.34
N ARG A 148 -19.95 11.29 2.06
CA ARG A 148 -20.11 12.26 0.96
C ARG A 148 -21.52 12.85 0.88
N GLU A 149 -22.56 12.07 1.14
CA GLU A 149 -23.94 12.57 1.13
C GLU A 149 -24.23 13.59 2.25
N ARG A 150 -23.50 13.52 3.37
CA ARG A 150 -23.66 14.41 4.52
C ARG A 150 -22.72 15.61 4.52
N LEU A 151 -21.65 15.56 3.75
CA LEU A 151 -20.67 16.64 3.64
C LEU A 151 -21.15 17.68 2.62
N ASP A 152 -20.87 18.96 2.91
CA ASP A 152 -21.15 20.03 1.96
C ASP A 152 -20.17 19.99 0.76
N GLY A 153 -20.31 20.93 -0.18
CA GLY A 153 -19.45 20.98 -1.37
C GLY A 153 -17.96 21.16 -1.05
N GLY A 154 -17.62 22.02 -0.08
CA GLY A 154 -16.23 22.30 0.28
C GLY A 154 -15.59 21.14 1.04
N GLN A 155 -16.32 20.56 1.99
CA GLN A 155 -15.90 19.39 2.74
C GLN A 155 -15.70 18.16 1.83
N ARG A 156 -16.62 17.91 0.89
CA ARG A 156 -16.46 16.84 -0.12
C ARG A 156 -15.23 17.04 -0.97
N ALA A 157 -14.98 18.26 -1.46
CA ALA A 157 -13.81 18.56 -2.28
C ALA A 157 -12.50 18.31 -1.52
N ARG A 158 -12.44 18.61 -0.21
CA ARG A 158 -11.29 18.29 0.64
C ARG A 158 -11.09 16.78 0.76
N LEU A 159 -12.17 16.06 1.05
CA LEU A 159 -12.15 14.62 1.21
C LEU A 159 -11.69 13.90 -0.08
N GLU A 160 -12.21 14.33 -1.24
CA GLU A 160 -11.81 13.84 -2.56
C GLU A 160 -10.37 14.25 -2.92
N GLY A 161 -9.97 15.47 -2.57
CA GLY A 161 -8.60 15.94 -2.72
C GLY A 161 -7.60 15.10 -1.92
N ALA A 162 -7.97 14.66 -0.71
CA ALA A 162 -7.16 13.75 0.09
C ALA A 162 -6.98 12.38 -0.58
N TRP A 163 -8.04 11.84 -1.18
CA TRP A 163 -7.97 10.61 -1.98
C TRP A 163 -7.06 10.79 -3.20
N LEU A 164 -7.27 11.84 -3.99
CA LEU A 164 -6.47 12.11 -5.18
C LEU A 164 -4.99 12.30 -4.84
N ALA A 165 -4.68 13.02 -3.75
CA ALA A 165 -3.29 13.23 -3.34
C ALA A 165 -2.59 11.95 -2.87
N ALA A 166 -3.33 10.95 -2.40
CA ALA A 166 -2.78 9.68 -1.95
C ALA A 166 -2.62 8.67 -3.09
N PHE A 167 -3.56 8.63 -4.04
CA PHE A 167 -3.59 7.65 -5.13
C PHE A 167 -3.17 8.20 -6.50
N ALA A 168 -2.85 9.49 -6.61
CA ALA A 168 -2.30 10.04 -7.85
C ALA A 168 -0.94 9.38 -8.16
N PRO A 169 -0.66 9.05 -9.43
CA PRO A 169 0.66 8.57 -9.81
C PRO A 169 1.72 9.63 -9.44
N PRO A 170 2.92 9.22 -9.02
CA PRO A 170 4.00 10.15 -8.77
C PRO A 170 4.19 10.98 -10.04
N GLY A 171 4.05 12.30 -9.92
CA GLY A 171 4.29 13.20 -11.05
C GLY A 171 5.71 12.98 -11.59
N PRO A 172 5.97 13.29 -12.88
CA PRO A 172 7.33 13.24 -13.39
C PRO A 172 8.19 14.05 -12.45
N SER A 173 9.17 13.38 -11.83
CA SER A 173 10.16 14.04 -10.99
C SER A 173 10.72 15.16 -11.84
N ARG A 174 10.37 16.42 -11.52
CA ARG A 174 10.98 17.57 -12.17
C ARG A 174 12.44 17.45 -11.80
N ASP A 175 13.21 16.88 -12.72
CA ASP A 175 14.65 16.79 -12.65
C ASP A 175 15.13 18.20 -12.35
N ARG A 176 15.50 18.42 -11.08
CA ARG A 176 16.05 19.69 -10.59
C ARG A 176 17.54 19.73 -10.97
N SER A 177 17.81 19.34 -12.20
CA SER A 177 19.12 19.18 -12.83
C SER A 177 19.12 20.00 -14.13
N ALA A 178 18.60 21.23 -14.09
CA ALA A 178 18.99 22.24 -15.05
C ALA A 178 20.16 23.00 -14.42
N PRO A 179 21.42 22.74 -14.81
CA PRO A 179 22.50 23.63 -14.42
C PRO A 179 22.17 25.02 -15.00
N ALA A 180 22.24 26.03 -14.15
CA ALA A 180 22.28 27.41 -14.58
C ALA A 180 23.40 27.53 -15.62
N ARG A 181 23.03 27.87 -16.86
CA ARG A 181 24.01 28.33 -17.83
C ARG A 181 24.27 29.80 -17.49
N ASP A 182 25.46 30.04 -16.95
CA ASP A 182 26.10 31.35 -16.94
C ASP A 182 26.50 31.75 -18.37
#